data_AF-A0A952TRQ2-F1
#
_entry.id   AF-A0A952TRQ2-F1
#
_cell.length_a   1.000
_cell.length_b   1.000
_cell.length_c   1.000
_cell.angle_alpha   90.00
_cell.angle_beta   90.00
_cell.angle_gamma   90.00
#
_symmetry.space_group_name_H-M   'P 1'
#
loop_
_entity.id
_entity.type
_entity.pdbx_description
1 polymer ?
#
loop_
_entity_poly.entity_id
_entity_poly.type
_entity_poly.pdbx_seq_one_letter_code
_entity_poly.pdbx_strand_id
1 'polypeptide(L)'
;MKHLLEASEGYFATRQFSEYLKCQNLLLRIYAEQEQFEEINATKERLQDLVLKEGFELNSKTYYTLALCASNKGQQEIALDYLQKALAIALAADTKEDICYAIFGLASVYTRIKPARYQEALKEIYNLNVFFQVYDMPDLKASTALLNIHILHELKRFEEALDLSWKTYDEIRNLKNFVTMSYLLTRIGALYLDLGDKDLARLYIMLAKRSIDAKNQTRLARLNQSYVDRLGGEVSHSYDLIFDEINHAVVEKKLGRIDFKNQFILLDLLKLFVQNQGAVYSKEYLVEHVWRQPYDPAVHDNKIYVTIKRLRKLIEPDYEKPKYIFRAKNGYYMNKAARVHVEQSL
;
A
#
# COMPACT_ATOMS: atom_id res chain seq x y z
N MET A 1 -13.54 21.10 -7.14
CA MET A 1 -14.96 20.85 -6.79
C MET A 1 -15.78 22.13 -6.80
N LYS A 2 -15.45 23.15 -6.00
CA LYS A 2 -16.16 24.46 -5.98
C LYS A 2 -16.41 25.03 -7.38
N HIS A 3 -15.35 25.23 -8.18
CA HIS A 3 -15.48 25.75 -9.55
C HIS A 3 -16.30 24.86 -10.49
N LEU A 4 -16.34 23.56 -10.25
CA LEU A 4 -17.14 22.62 -11.06
C LEU A 4 -18.64 22.76 -10.75
N LEU A 5 -18.98 23.02 -9.48
CA LEU A 5 -20.35 23.33 -9.07
C LEU A 5 -20.79 24.68 -9.64
N GLU A 6 -19.97 25.73 -9.50
CA GLU A 6 -20.23 27.06 -10.07
C GLU A 6 -20.43 26.98 -11.60
N ALA A 7 -19.56 26.26 -12.31
CA ALA A 7 -19.70 26.04 -13.75
C ALA A 7 -20.99 25.27 -14.09
N SER A 8 -21.31 24.23 -13.32
CA SER A 8 -22.53 23.46 -13.53
C SER A 8 -23.78 24.32 -13.38
N GLU A 9 -23.85 25.16 -12.35
CA GLU A 9 -24.98 26.08 -12.13
C GLU A 9 -25.12 27.08 -13.29
N GLY A 10 -23.99 27.64 -13.75
CA GLY A 10 -23.96 28.55 -14.91
C GLY A 10 -24.45 27.90 -16.22
N TYR A 11 -24.00 26.68 -16.52
CA TYR A 11 -24.46 25.93 -17.69
C TYR A 11 -25.94 25.58 -17.61
N PHE A 12 -26.44 25.23 -16.43
CA PHE A 12 -27.86 24.97 -16.24
C PHE A 12 -28.71 26.24 -16.45
N ALA A 13 -28.30 27.36 -15.85
CA ALA A 13 -29.00 28.64 -15.99
C ALA A 13 -29.06 29.14 -17.44
N THR A 14 -28.03 28.83 -18.23
CA THR A 14 -27.95 29.19 -19.67
C THR A 14 -28.51 28.10 -20.60
N ARG A 15 -29.13 27.04 -20.07
CA ARG A 15 -29.67 25.89 -20.82
C ARG A 15 -28.64 25.15 -21.69
N GLN A 16 -27.36 25.20 -21.33
CA GLN A 16 -26.29 24.43 -21.97
C GLN A 16 -26.22 23.02 -21.37
N PHE A 17 -27.20 22.17 -21.69
CA PHE A 17 -27.38 20.89 -21.02
C PHE A 17 -26.26 19.87 -21.27
N SER A 18 -25.59 19.92 -22.42
CA SER A 18 -24.45 19.04 -22.71
C SER A 18 -23.25 19.33 -21.80
N GLU A 19 -22.93 20.60 -21.59
CA GLU A 19 -21.86 21.08 -20.71
C GLU A 19 -22.20 20.85 -19.24
N TYR A 20 -23.46 21.08 -18.87
CA TYR A 20 -24.00 20.69 -17.57
C TYR A 20 -23.80 19.19 -17.33
N LEU A 21 -24.17 18.33 -18.27
CA LEU A 21 -24.03 16.87 -18.14
C LEU A 21 -22.56 16.46 -17.97
N LYS A 22 -21.62 17.10 -18.70
CA LYS A 22 -20.18 16.88 -18.49
C LYS A 22 -19.77 17.19 -17.05
N CYS A 23 -20.26 18.29 -16.47
CA CYS A 23 -19.98 18.64 -15.08
C CYS A 23 -20.58 17.62 -14.11
N GLN A 24 -21.83 17.20 -14.33
CA GLN A 24 -22.51 16.20 -13.50
C GLN A 24 -21.77 14.86 -13.51
N ASN A 25 -21.28 14.41 -14.66
CA ASN A 25 -20.50 13.17 -14.75
C ASN A 25 -19.18 13.26 -13.96
N LEU A 26 -18.49 14.40 -14.00
CA LEU A 26 -17.29 14.60 -13.20
C LEU A 26 -17.59 14.65 -11.70
N LEU A 27 -18.67 15.33 -11.30
CA LEU A 27 -19.13 15.38 -9.92
C LEU A 27 -19.50 13.99 -9.40
N LEU A 28 -20.28 13.22 -10.17
CA LEU A 28 -20.61 11.83 -9.83
C LEU A 28 -19.37 10.96 -9.62
N ARG A 29 -18.33 11.11 -10.44
CA ARG A 29 -17.06 10.39 -10.24
C ARG A 29 -16.36 10.81 -8.94
N ILE A 30 -16.33 12.10 -8.64
CA ILE A 30 -15.74 12.61 -7.38
C ILE A 30 -16.52 12.07 -6.18
N TYR A 31 -17.85 12.18 -6.21
CA TYR A 31 -18.72 11.65 -5.16
C TYR A 31 -18.57 10.14 -4.99
N ALA A 32 -18.41 9.39 -6.08
CA ALA A 32 -18.19 7.95 -6.05
C ALA A 32 -16.86 7.57 -5.40
N GLU A 33 -15.79 8.33 -5.63
CA GLU A 33 -14.48 8.10 -4.99
C GLU A 33 -14.46 8.50 -3.51
N GLN A 34 -15.21 9.55 -3.15
CA GLN A 34 -15.37 10.03 -1.77
C GLN A 34 -16.47 9.31 -0.99
N GLU A 35 -17.21 8.41 -1.62
CA GLU A 35 -18.37 7.69 -1.05
C GLU A 35 -19.49 8.60 -0.53
N GLN A 36 -19.71 9.73 -1.18
CA GLN A 36 -20.79 10.68 -0.86
C GLN A 36 -22.12 10.22 -1.50
N PHE A 37 -22.73 9.18 -0.95
CA PHE A 37 -23.92 8.55 -1.55
C PHE A 37 -25.16 9.46 -1.60
N GLU A 38 -25.31 10.39 -0.66
CA GLU A 38 -26.41 11.36 -0.68
C GLU A 38 -26.32 12.30 -1.89
N GLU A 39 -25.13 12.84 -2.15
CA GLU A 39 -24.87 13.70 -3.32
C GLU A 39 -25.05 12.95 -4.65
N ILE A 40 -24.70 11.66 -4.67
CA ILE A 40 -24.96 10.80 -5.83
C ILE A 40 -26.47 10.68 -6.08
N ASN A 41 -27.28 10.44 -5.04
CA ASN A 41 -28.73 10.32 -5.18
C ASN A 41 -29.35 11.66 -5.62
N ALA A 42 -28.97 12.76 -4.99
CA ALA A 42 -29.43 14.10 -5.36
C ALA A 42 -29.06 14.48 -6.81
N THR A 43 -27.88 14.04 -7.28
CA THR A 43 -27.47 14.24 -8.67
C THR A 43 -28.27 13.37 -9.64
N LYS A 44 -28.57 12.11 -9.26
CA LYS A 44 -29.42 11.22 -10.05
C LYS A 44 -30.83 11.79 -10.24
N GLU A 45 -31.44 12.30 -9.17
CA GLU A 45 -32.75 12.94 -9.22
C GLU A 45 -32.75 14.16 -10.15
N ARG A 46 -31.73 15.02 -10.03
CA ARG A 46 -31.57 16.17 -10.94
C ARG A 46 -31.43 15.76 -12.42
N LEU A 47 -30.69 14.69 -12.71
CA LEU A 47 -30.58 14.17 -14.08
C LEU A 47 -31.90 13.56 -14.57
N GLN A 48 -32.64 12.86 -13.71
CA GLN A 48 -33.96 12.33 -14.06
C GLN A 48 -34.96 13.45 -14.34
N ASP A 49 -34.96 14.50 -13.53
CA ASP A 49 -35.78 15.69 -13.74
C ASP A 49 -35.45 16.37 -15.08
N LEU A 50 -34.17 16.47 -15.43
CA LEU A 50 -33.74 17.02 -16.72
C LEU A 50 -34.28 16.19 -17.90
N VAL A 51 -34.21 14.85 -17.80
CA VAL A 51 -34.76 13.94 -18.81
C VAL A 51 -36.28 14.12 -18.94
N LEU A 52 -37.01 14.19 -17.83
CA LEU A 52 -38.47 14.26 -17.82
C LEU A 52 -39.03 15.62 -18.24
N LYS A 53 -38.40 16.72 -17.80
CA LYS A 53 -38.90 18.08 -18.03
C LYS A 53 -38.43 18.68 -19.34
N GLU A 54 -37.18 18.42 -19.73
CA GLU A 54 -36.56 19.03 -20.91
C GLU A 54 -36.41 18.04 -22.09
N GLY A 55 -36.82 16.78 -21.91
CA GLY A 55 -36.72 15.74 -22.95
C GLY A 55 -35.27 15.38 -23.31
N PHE A 56 -34.32 15.68 -22.41
CA PHE A 56 -32.89 15.51 -22.67
C PHE A 56 -32.48 14.04 -22.58
N GLU A 57 -31.68 13.56 -23.55
CA GLU A 57 -31.18 12.19 -23.56
C GLU A 57 -29.79 12.08 -22.89
N LEU A 58 -29.64 11.08 -22.02
CA LEU A 58 -28.36 10.79 -21.38
C LEU A 58 -27.46 9.98 -22.31
N ASN A 59 -26.18 10.33 -22.37
CA ASN A 59 -25.20 9.62 -23.20
C ASN A 59 -24.60 8.39 -22.49
N SER A 60 -23.83 7.60 -23.26
CA SER A 60 -23.16 6.39 -22.77
C SER A 60 -22.30 6.65 -21.52
N LYS A 61 -21.50 7.72 -21.53
CA LYS A 61 -20.63 8.11 -20.42
C LYS A 61 -21.39 8.36 -19.12
N THR A 62 -22.60 8.91 -19.19
CA THR A 62 -23.46 9.10 -18.02
C THR A 62 -23.90 7.76 -17.45
N TYR A 63 -24.42 6.85 -18.27
CA TYR A 63 -24.81 5.52 -17.82
C TYR A 63 -23.63 4.72 -17.26
N TYR A 64 -22.47 4.79 -17.89
CA TYR A 64 -21.23 4.23 -17.35
C TYR A 64 -20.90 4.79 -15.96
N THR A 65 -20.98 6.11 -15.78
CA THR A 65 -20.69 6.76 -14.49
C THR A 65 -21.71 6.35 -13.42
N LEU A 66 -23.00 6.29 -13.76
CA LEU A 66 -24.05 5.81 -12.87
C LEU A 66 -23.85 4.35 -12.48
N ALA A 67 -23.36 3.51 -13.38
CA ALA A 67 -23.00 2.12 -13.10
C ALA A 67 -21.85 2.01 -12.09
N LEU A 68 -20.81 2.85 -12.21
CA LEU A 68 -19.73 2.89 -11.22
C LEU A 68 -20.26 3.25 -9.83
N CYS A 69 -21.13 4.27 -9.75
CA CYS A 69 -21.79 4.64 -8.50
C CYS A 69 -22.62 3.49 -7.91
N ALA A 70 -23.42 2.81 -8.74
CA ALA A 70 -24.24 1.67 -8.32
C ALA A 70 -23.38 0.49 -7.83
N SER A 71 -22.33 0.14 -8.58
CA SER A 71 -21.41 -0.94 -8.21
C SER A 71 -20.68 -0.65 -6.91
N ASN A 72 -20.26 0.60 -6.67
CA ASN A 72 -19.62 1.01 -5.42
C ASN A 72 -20.57 0.96 -4.22
N LYS A 73 -21.88 1.14 -4.43
CA LYS A 73 -22.93 0.95 -3.41
C LYS A 73 -23.28 -0.54 -3.19
N GLY A 74 -22.70 -1.46 -3.96
CA GLY A 74 -22.99 -2.90 -3.90
C GLY A 74 -24.16 -3.35 -4.77
N GLN A 75 -24.75 -2.46 -5.58
CA GLN A 75 -25.91 -2.74 -6.43
C GLN A 75 -25.47 -3.27 -7.81
N GLN A 76 -24.97 -4.51 -7.85
CA GLN A 76 -24.32 -5.04 -9.06
C GLN A 76 -25.28 -5.25 -10.23
N GLU A 77 -26.51 -5.72 -9.99
CA GLU A 77 -27.52 -5.92 -11.06
C GLU A 77 -27.88 -4.58 -11.73
N ILE A 78 -28.14 -3.54 -10.92
CA ILE A 78 -28.42 -2.18 -11.44
C ILE A 78 -27.20 -1.64 -12.22
N ALA A 79 -25.98 -1.93 -11.77
CA ALA A 79 -24.78 -1.53 -12.49
C ALA A 79 -24.68 -2.23 -13.85
N LEU A 80 -25.01 -3.52 -13.95
CA LEU A 80 -25.07 -4.24 -15.21
C LEU A 80 -26.08 -3.63 -16.18
N ASP A 81 -27.29 -3.33 -15.71
CA ASP A 81 -28.33 -2.71 -16.55
C ASP A 81 -27.86 -1.38 -17.13
N TYR A 82 -27.23 -0.54 -16.30
CA TYR A 82 -26.65 0.71 -16.76
C TYR A 82 -25.51 0.51 -17.76
N LEU A 83 -24.64 -0.49 -17.55
CA LEU A 83 -23.53 -0.77 -18.47
C LEU A 83 -24.00 -1.33 -19.81
N GLN A 84 -25.03 -2.18 -19.81
CA GLN A 84 -25.65 -2.68 -21.04
C GLN A 84 -26.26 -1.52 -21.84
N LYS A 85 -26.96 -0.60 -21.17
CA LYS A 85 -27.45 0.64 -21.79
C LYS A 85 -26.31 1.51 -22.33
N ALA A 86 -25.26 1.71 -21.54
CA ALA A 86 -24.08 2.48 -21.94
C ALA A 86 -23.44 1.89 -23.20
N LEU A 87 -23.26 0.56 -23.24
CA LEU A 87 -22.69 -0.15 -24.38
C LEU A 87 -23.58 -0.05 -25.61
N ALA A 88 -24.89 -0.22 -25.47
CA ALA A 88 -25.83 -0.10 -26.59
C ALA A 88 -25.80 1.31 -27.21
N ILE A 89 -25.78 2.36 -26.39
CA ILE A 89 -25.68 3.75 -26.86
C ILE A 89 -24.32 3.99 -27.54
N ALA A 90 -23.23 3.49 -26.96
CA ALA A 90 -21.89 3.67 -27.53
C ALA A 90 -21.71 2.95 -28.88
N LEU A 91 -22.30 1.74 -29.02
CA LEU A 91 -22.32 1.00 -30.28
C LEU A 91 -23.16 1.72 -31.33
N ALA A 92 -24.33 2.24 -30.96
CA ALA A 92 -25.18 2.99 -31.88
C ALA A 92 -24.54 4.30 -32.35
N ALA A 93 -23.79 4.97 -31.48
CA ALA A 93 -23.05 6.19 -31.78
C ALA A 93 -21.67 5.95 -32.42
N ASP A 94 -21.24 4.69 -32.53
CA ASP A 94 -19.92 4.24 -32.97
C ASP A 94 -18.72 4.86 -32.20
N THR A 95 -18.93 5.24 -30.93
CA THR A 95 -17.90 5.89 -30.11
C THR A 95 -16.97 4.86 -29.46
N LYS A 96 -15.84 4.57 -30.12
CA LYS A 96 -14.86 3.55 -29.69
C LYS A 96 -14.40 3.70 -28.24
N GLU A 97 -14.18 4.94 -27.80
CA GLU A 97 -13.79 5.25 -26.42
C GLU A 97 -14.88 4.83 -25.42
N ASP A 98 -16.14 5.21 -25.65
CA ASP A 98 -17.24 4.84 -24.76
C ASP A 98 -17.52 3.33 -24.79
N ILE A 99 -17.35 2.67 -25.93
CA ILE A 99 -17.42 1.21 -26.04
C ILE A 99 -16.40 0.57 -25.09
N CYS A 100 -15.15 1.04 -25.12
CA CYS A 100 -14.10 0.52 -24.25
C CYS A 100 -14.41 0.79 -22.77
N TYR A 101 -14.90 1.98 -22.42
CA TYR A 101 -15.30 2.26 -21.04
C TYR A 101 -16.46 1.36 -20.56
N ALA A 102 -17.47 1.13 -21.40
CA ALA A 102 -18.59 0.26 -21.08
C ALA A 102 -18.14 -1.21 -20.89
N ILE A 103 -17.29 -1.72 -21.79
CA ILE A 103 -16.71 -3.07 -21.67
C ILE A 103 -15.87 -3.19 -20.38
N PHE A 104 -15.03 -2.20 -20.08
CA PHE A 104 -14.27 -2.19 -18.83
C PHE A 104 -15.18 -2.16 -17.60
N GLY A 105 -16.27 -1.39 -17.64
CA GLY A 105 -17.27 -1.38 -16.59
C GLY A 105 -17.91 -2.75 -16.38
N LEU A 106 -18.28 -3.45 -17.47
CA LEU A 106 -18.83 -4.82 -17.41
C LEU A 106 -17.83 -5.77 -16.76
N ALA A 107 -16.57 -5.75 -17.23
CA ALA A 107 -15.49 -6.55 -16.64
C ALA A 107 -15.36 -6.28 -15.13
N SER A 108 -15.37 -5.01 -14.72
CA SER A 108 -15.25 -4.63 -13.31
C SER A 108 -16.44 -5.06 -12.46
N VAL A 109 -17.65 -5.11 -13.01
CA VAL A 109 -18.84 -5.54 -12.26
C VAL A 109 -18.86 -7.07 -12.15
N TYR A 110 -18.44 -7.79 -13.17
CA TYR A 110 -18.31 -9.26 -13.12
C TYR A 110 -17.41 -9.76 -12.00
N THR A 111 -16.37 -9.02 -11.60
CA THR A 111 -15.52 -9.39 -10.45
C THR A 111 -16.17 -9.12 -9.09
N ARG A 112 -17.28 -8.36 -9.05
CA ARG A 112 -17.95 -7.92 -7.81
C ARG A 112 -19.29 -8.61 -7.56
N ILE A 113 -19.86 -9.26 -8.57
CA ILE A 113 -21.04 -10.13 -8.42
C ILE A 113 -20.70 -11.32 -7.53
N LYS A 114 -21.69 -11.87 -6.82
CA LYS A 114 -21.53 -13.07 -6.00
C LYS A 114 -22.41 -14.21 -6.54
N PRO A 115 -21.83 -15.34 -6.99
CA PRO A 115 -20.39 -15.63 -7.11
C PRO A 115 -19.72 -14.78 -8.21
N ALA A 116 -18.41 -14.54 -8.06
CA ALA A 116 -17.65 -13.74 -9.02
C ALA A 116 -17.52 -14.45 -10.36
N ARG A 117 -17.71 -13.70 -11.45
CA ARG A 117 -17.72 -14.20 -12.83
C ARG A 117 -16.40 -13.90 -13.53
N TYR A 118 -15.31 -14.47 -13.02
CA TYR A 118 -13.95 -14.16 -13.49
C TYR A 118 -13.71 -14.50 -14.97
N GLN A 119 -14.32 -15.56 -15.49
CA GLN A 119 -14.17 -15.94 -16.90
C GLN A 119 -14.82 -14.93 -17.85
N GLU A 120 -16.01 -14.44 -17.51
CA GLU A 120 -16.68 -13.37 -18.26
C GLU A 120 -15.85 -12.08 -18.20
N ALA A 121 -15.33 -11.72 -17.02
CA ALA A 121 -14.45 -10.56 -16.86
C ALA A 121 -13.17 -10.65 -17.71
N LEU A 122 -12.52 -11.83 -17.73
CA LEU A 122 -11.31 -12.07 -18.54
C LEU A 122 -11.59 -12.00 -20.04
N LYS A 123 -12.77 -12.45 -20.49
CA LYS A 123 -13.21 -12.30 -21.89
C LYS A 123 -13.34 -10.83 -22.27
N GLU A 124 -13.94 -10.01 -21.42
CA GLU A 124 -14.06 -8.57 -21.68
C GLU A 124 -12.69 -7.85 -21.63
N ILE A 125 -11.79 -8.27 -20.74
CA ILE A 125 -10.40 -7.79 -20.73
C ILE A 125 -9.68 -8.16 -22.04
N TYR A 126 -9.89 -9.36 -22.57
CA TYR A 126 -9.35 -9.74 -23.88
C TYR A 126 -9.87 -8.83 -24.99
N ASN A 127 -11.18 -8.56 -25.02
CA ASN A 127 -11.79 -7.64 -25.99
C ASN A 127 -11.12 -6.25 -25.92
N LEU A 128 -10.92 -5.71 -24.72
CA LEU A 128 -10.22 -4.42 -24.52
C LEU A 128 -8.79 -4.43 -25.03
N ASN A 129 -8.05 -5.50 -24.79
CA ASN A 129 -6.67 -5.61 -25.27
C ASN A 129 -6.58 -5.58 -26.80
N VAL A 130 -7.59 -6.08 -27.52
CA VAL A 130 -7.67 -5.93 -28.99
C VAL A 130 -7.85 -4.46 -29.37
N PHE A 131 -8.69 -3.71 -28.66
CA PHE A 131 -8.83 -2.27 -28.89
C PHE A 131 -7.52 -1.51 -28.63
N PHE A 132 -6.80 -1.82 -27.56
CA PHE A 132 -5.54 -1.14 -27.22
C PHE A 132 -4.39 -1.38 -28.21
N GLN A 133 -4.52 -2.33 -29.14
CA GLN A 133 -3.56 -2.49 -30.23
C GLN A 133 -3.71 -1.40 -31.30
N VAL A 134 -4.88 -0.79 -31.40
CA VAL A 134 -5.23 0.18 -32.46
C VAL A 134 -5.48 1.57 -31.89
N TYR A 135 -6.04 1.66 -30.68
CA TYR A 135 -6.42 2.92 -30.05
C TYR A 135 -5.56 3.19 -28.81
N ASP A 136 -4.99 4.40 -28.75
CA ASP A 136 -4.20 4.84 -27.62
C ASP A 136 -5.10 5.34 -26.47
N MET A 137 -5.25 4.52 -25.44
CA MET A 137 -6.04 4.81 -24.25
C MET A 137 -5.27 4.41 -22.99
N PRO A 138 -4.18 5.12 -22.66
CA PRO A 138 -3.21 4.66 -21.66
C PRO A 138 -3.80 4.51 -20.26
N ASP A 139 -4.67 5.44 -19.84
CA ASP A 139 -5.33 5.37 -18.53
C ASP A 139 -6.30 4.18 -18.43
N LEU A 140 -7.03 3.88 -19.50
CA LEU A 140 -7.96 2.76 -19.54
C LEU A 140 -7.23 1.41 -19.64
N LYS A 141 -6.13 1.36 -20.41
CA LYS A 141 -5.23 0.21 -20.48
C LYS A 141 -4.65 -0.11 -19.10
N ALA A 142 -4.17 0.89 -18.39
CA ALA A 142 -3.65 0.71 -17.03
C ALA A 142 -4.74 0.24 -16.05
N SER A 143 -5.95 0.81 -16.13
CA SER A 143 -7.09 0.38 -15.31
C SER A 143 -7.49 -1.07 -15.58
N THR A 144 -7.44 -1.49 -16.85
CA THR A 144 -7.72 -2.85 -17.30
C THR A 144 -6.67 -3.84 -16.79
N ALA A 145 -5.38 -3.46 -16.84
CA ALA A 145 -4.30 -4.25 -16.29
C ALA A 145 -4.44 -4.43 -14.76
N LEU A 146 -4.79 -3.38 -14.02
CA LEU A 146 -5.07 -3.46 -12.59
C LEU A 146 -6.23 -4.40 -12.25
N LEU A 147 -7.29 -4.40 -13.07
CA LEU A 147 -8.40 -5.34 -12.92
C LEU A 147 -7.95 -6.77 -13.19
N ASN A 148 -7.13 -7.00 -14.22
CA ASN A 148 -6.58 -8.32 -14.52
C ASN A 148 -5.68 -8.84 -13.40
N ILE A 149 -4.79 -8.00 -12.86
CA ILE A 149 -3.95 -8.32 -11.69
C ILE A 149 -4.83 -8.75 -10.51
N HIS A 150 -5.91 -8.03 -10.24
CA HIS A 150 -6.86 -8.41 -9.19
C HIS A 150 -7.50 -9.77 -9.45
N ILE A 151 -7.93 -10.06 -10.68
CA ILE A 151 -8.52 -11.36 -11.02
C ILE A 151 -7.50 -12.49 -10.85
N LEU A 152 -6.26 -12.31 -11.33
CA LEU A 152 -5.19 -13.29 -11.17
C LEU A 152 -4.88 -13.53 -9.68
N HIS A 153 -4.88 -12.47 -8.87
CA HIS A 153 -4.71 -12.54 -7.42
C HIS A 153 -5.80 -13.39 -6.75
N GLU A 154 -7.07 -13.16 -7.09
CA GLU A 154 -8.21 -13.95 -6.58
C GLU A 154 -8.18 -15.41 -7.05
N LEU A 155 -7.65 -15.67 -8.25
CA LEU A 155 -7.42 -17.02 -8.79
C LEU A 155 -6.16 -17.69 -8.23
N LYS A 156 -5.46 -17.05 -7.28
CA LYS A 156 -4.20 -17.53 -6.67
C LYS A 156 -3.05 -17.74 -7.66
N ARG A 157 -3.09 -17.06 -8.81
CA ARG A 157 -2.03 -17.06 -9.82
C ARG A 157 -1.03 -15.93 -9.52
N PHE A 158 -0.36 -16.03 -8.38
CA PHE A 158 0.41 -14.93 -7.79
C PHE A 158 1.61 -14.49 -8.63
N GLU A 159 2.39 -15.44 -9.17
CA GLU A 159 3.55 -15.13 -10.01
C GLU A 159 3.14 -14.37 -11.29
N GLU A 160 2.11 -14.86 -11.98
CA GLU A 160 1.59 -14.19 -13.18
C GLU A 160 1.02 -12.80 -12.87
N ALA A 161 0.37 -12.63 -11.71
CA ALA A 161 -0.11 -11.34 -11.25
C ALA A 161 1.05 -10.38 -10.94
N LEU A 162 2.16 -10.87 -10.40
CA LEU A 162 3.34 -10.08 -10.08
C LEU A 162 4.09 -9.65 -11.35
N ASP A 163 4.29 -10.56 -12.30
CA ASP A 163 4.87 -10.25 -13.62
C ASP A 163 4.06 -9.18 -14.34
N LEU A 164 2.73 -9.35 -14.37
CA LEU A 164 1.83 -8.35 -14.96
C LEU A 164 1.89 -7.02 -14.20
N SER A 165 2.06 -7.05 -12.87
CA SER A 165 2.19 -5.83 -12.07
C SER A 165 3.44 -5.04 -12.43
N TRP A 166 4.60 -5.71 -12.58
CA TRP A 166 5.85 -5.04 -12.95
C TRP A 166 5.85 -4.54 -14.38
N LYS A 167 5.29 -5.31 -15.32
CA LYS A 167 5.05 -4.83 -16.68
C LYS A 167 4.17 -3.57 -16.67
N THR A 168 3.09 -3.58 -15.90
CA THR A 168 2.19 -2.43 -15.77
C THR A 168 2.93 -1.24 -15.15
N TYR A 169 3.78 -1.46 -14.15
CA TYR A 169 4.59 -0.40 -13.53
C TYR A 169 5.44 0.35 -14.56
N ASP A 170 6.16 -0.39 -15.41
CA ASP A 170 7.01 0.21 -16.43
C ASP A 170 6.22 0.97 -17.51
N GLU A 171 5.03 0.48 -17.86
CA GLU A 171 4.13 1.17 -18.79
C GLU A 171 3.57 2.47 -18.18
N ILE A 172 3.23 2.48 -16.89
CA ILE A 172 2.57 3.62 -16.25
C ILE A 172 3.51 4.62 -15.57
N ARG A 173 4.80 4.33 -15.40
CA ARG A 173 5.75 5.22 -14.69
C ARG A 173 5.85 6.62 -15.29
N ASN A 174 5.57 6.75 -16.58
CA ASN A 174 5.54 8.01 -17.31
C ASN A 174 4.15 8.65 -17.37
N LEU A 175 3.10 7.90 -17.01
CA LEU A 175 1.75 8.44 -16.88
C LEU A 175 1.72 9.27 -15.60
N LYS A 176 1.30 10.53 -15.71
CA LYS A 176 1.13 11.44 -14.57
C LYS A 176 -0.12 11.10 -13.73
N ASN A 177 -0.43 9.81 -13.61
CA ASN A 177 -1.60 9.28 -12.91
C ASN A 177 -1.16 8.57 -11.61
N PHE A 178 -0.97 9.39 -10.56
CA PHE A 178 -0.53 8.92 -9.25
C PHE A 178 -1.54 8.00 -8.55
N VAL A 179 -2.83 8.09 -8.92
CA VAL A 179 -3.88 7.24 -8.34
C VAL A 179 -3.70 5.80 -8.80
N THR A 180 -3.56 5.60 -10.12
CA THR A 180 -3.29 4.29 -10.71
C THR A 180 -2.01 3.67 -10.15
N MET A 181 -0.97 4.49 -9.99
CA MET A 181 0.29 4.05 -9.37
C MET A 181 0.08 3.58 -7.91
N SER A 182 -0.71 4.30 -7.13
CA SER A 182 -0.99 3.95 -5.73
C SER A 182 -1.84 2.67 -5.62
N TYR A 183 -2.78 2.47 -6.55
CA TYR A 183 -3.48 1.19 -6.70
C TYR A 183 -2.51 0.05 -7.01
N LEU A 184 -1.61 0.25 -7.98
CA LEU A 184 -0.64 -0.78 -8.39
C LEU A 184 0.27 -1.19 -7.24
N LEU A 185 0.84 -0.22 -6.51
CA LEU A 185 1.68 -0.48 -5.35
C LEU A 185 0.92 -1.23 -4.24
N THR A 186 -0.35 -0.86 -4.02
CA THR A 186 -1.21 -1.60 -3.08
C THR A 186 -1.43 -3.05 -3.53
N ARG A 187 -1.60 -3.30 -4.84
CA ARG A 187 -1.73 -4.66 -5.40
C ARG A 187 -0.43 -5.47 -5.29
N ILE A 188 0.72 -4.87 -5.63
CA ILE A 188 2.03 -5.52 -5.48
C ILE A 188 2.25 -5.93 -4.02
N GLY A 189 1.99 -5.01 -3.08
CA GLY A 189 2.15 -5.32 -1.66
C GLY A 189 1.17 -6.39 -1.16
N ALA A 190 -0.06 -6.42 -1.68
CA ALA A 190 -1.02 -7.50 -1.42
C ALA A 190 -0.54 -8.86 -1.94
N LEU A 191 0.08 -8.90 -3.13
CA LEU A 191 0.66 -10.12 -3.70
C LEU A 191 1.80 -10.66 -2.84
N TYR A 192 2.75 -9.80 -2.45
CA TYR A 192 3.85 -10.21 -1.56
C TYR A 192 3.35 -10.69 -0.20
N LEU A 193 2.27 -10.09 0.31
CA LEU A 193 1.66 -10.52 1.57
C LEU A 193 1.16 -11.96 1.48
N ASP A 194 0.51 -12.32 0.37
CA ASP A 194 -0.02 -13.67 0.15
C ASP A 194 1.06 -14.69 -0.25
N LEU A 195 2.18 -14.22 -0.82
CA LEU A 195 3.39 -15.02 -1.04
C LEU A 195 4.19 -15.24 0.26
N GLY A 196 3.89 -14.51 1.33
CA GLY A 196 4.55 -14.63 2.65
C GLY A 196 5.76 -13.71 2.86
N ASP A 197 6.14 -12.90 1.86
CA ASP A 197 7.19 -11.89 2.00
C ASP A 197 6.64 -10.62 2.66
N LYS A 198 6.58 -10.64 3.99
CA LYS A 198 6.03 -9.53 4.79
C LYS A 198 6.86 -8.25 4.71
N ASP A 199 8.16 -8.35 4.45
CA ASP A 199 9.04 -7.18 4.37
C ASP A 199 8.75 -6.40 3.08
N LEU A 200 8.70 -7.07 1.93
CA LEU A 200 8.33 -6.43 0.66
C LEU A 200 6.85 -5.99 0.67
N ALA A 201 5.95 -6.81 1.20
CA ALA A 201 4.55 -6.43 1.34
C ALA A 201 4.39 -5.09 2.09
N ARG A 202 5.05 -4.97 3.25
CA ARG A 202 5.03 -3.76 4.07
C ARG A 202 5.65 -2.58 3.33
N LEU A 203 6.76 -2.76 2.63
CA LEU A 203 7.40 -1.71 1.85
C LEU A 203 6.43 -1.09 0.84
N TYR A 204 5.80 -1.91 -0.01
CA TYR A 204 4.91 -1.41 -1.07
C TYR A 204 3.58 -0.87 -0.51
N ILE A 205 2.98 -1.53 0.48
CA ILE A 205 1.74 -1.07 1.12
C ILE A 205 1.96 0.29 1.78
N MET A 206 3.08 0.47 2.50
CA MET A 206 3.38 1.74 3.18
C MET A 206 3.77 2.85 2.21
N LEU A 207 4.44 2.53 1.11
CA LEU A 207 4.73 3.49 0.05
C LEU A 207 3.43 4.00 -0.57
N ALA A 208 2.50 3.10 -0.91
CA ALA A 208 1.17 3.47 -1.39
C ALA A 208 0.40 4.30 -0.34
N LYS A 209 0.42 3.90 0.93
CA LYS A 209 -0.25 4.63 2.02
C LYS A 209 0.19 6.09 2.09
N ARG A 210 1.48 6.37 1.87
CA ARG A 210 2.03 7.73 1.88
C ARG A 210 1.63 8.57 0.68
N SER A 211 1.32 7.96 -0.46
CA SER A 211 0.89 8.67 -1.68
C SER A 211 -0.63 8.86 -1.77
N ILE A 212 -1.40 8.13 -0.96
CA ILE A 212 -2.86 8.20 -0.96
C ILE A 212 -3.36 9.41 -0.20
N ASP A 213 -4.15 10.25 -0.86
CA ASP A 213 -4.96 11.28 -0.21
C ASP A 213 -6.23 10.64 0.34
N ALA A 214 -6.25 10.34 1.63
CA ALA A 214 -7.36 9.64 2.29
C ALA A 214 -8.71 10.37 2.21
N LYS A 215 -8.72 11.70 2.02
CA LYS A 215 -9.95 12.49 1.90
C LYS A 215 -10.57 12.38 0.51
N ASN A 216 -9.72 12.38 -0.52
CA ASN A 216 -10.18 12.38 -1.91
C ASN A 216 -10.22 10.98 -2.54
N GLN A 217 -9.47 10.03 -1.99
CA GLN A 217 -9.32 8.68 -2.49
C GLN A 217 -9.79 7.66 -1.44
N THR A 218 -10.95 7.91 -0.84
CA THR A 218 -11.51 7.15 0.31
C THR A 218 -11.55 5.64 0.04
N ARG A 219 -11.91 5.24 -1.18
CA ARG A 219 -11.96 3.83 -1.60
C ARG A 219 -10.59 3.17 -1.60
N LEU A 220 -9.60 3.82 -2.22
CA LEU A 220 -8.22 3.32 -2.24
C LEU A 220 -7.62 3.32 -0.84
N ALA A 221 -7.87 4.35 -0.04
CA ALA A 221 -7.39 4.43 1.34
C ALA A 221 -7.90 3.27 2.19
N ARG A 222 -9.20 2.94 2.10
CA ARG A 222 -9.78 1.78 2.80
C ARG A 222 -9.23 0.45 2.28
N LEU A 223 -9.05 0.31 0.97
CA LEU A 223 -8.42 -0.88 0.39
C LEU A 223 -6.99 -1.06 0.91
N ASN A 224 -6.17 -0.01 0.89
CA ASN A 224 -4.81 -0.08 1.40
C ASN A 224 -4.80 -0.36 2.91
N GLN A 225 -5.69 0.28 3.67
CA GLN A 225 -5.82 0.08 5.11
C GLN A 225 -6.16 -1.36 5.46
N SER A 226 -7.03 -2.04 4.70
CA SER A 226 -7.35 -3.46 4.98
C SER A 226 -6.12 -4.37 4.87
N TYR A 227 -5.18 -4.07 3.96
CA TYR A 227 -3.91 -4.79 3.88
C TYR A 227 -2.92 -4.37 4.98
N VAL A 228 -2.92 -3.10 5.40
CA VAL A 228 -2.16 -2.64 6.57
C VAL A 228 -2.62 -3.41 7.83
N ASP A 229 -3.93 -3.56 8.01
CA ASP A 229 -4.48 -4.28 9.17
C ASP A 229 -4.09 -5.76 9.13
N ARG A 230 -4.11 -6.39 7.94
CA ARG A 230 -3.65 -7.78 7.74
C ARG A 230 -2.16 -7.98 7.99
N LEU A 231 -1.33 -6.96 7.79
CA LEU A 231 0.10 -7.03 8.12
C LEU A 231 0.34 -7.12 9.64
N GLY A 232 -0.58 -6.61 10.46
CA GLY A 232 -0.44 -6.43 11.90
C GLY A 232 0.56 -5.32 12.29
N GLY A 233 0.23 -4.57 13.35
CA GLY A 233 1.23 -3.82 14.12
C GLY A 233 1.99 -4.80 15.02
N GLU A 234 3.30 -4.77 15.18
CA GLU A 234 4.21 -3.64 15.07
C GLU A 234 5.24 -3.76 13.95
N VAL A 235 5.72 -2.59 13.56
CA VAL A 235 7.06 -2.42 13.03
C VAL A 235 8.03 -2.96 14.09
N SER A 236 8.66 -4.11 13.87
CA SER A 236 9.99 -4.33 14.47
C SER A 236 11.00 -3.49 13.67
N HIS A 237 10.89 -2.20 13.99
CA HIS A 237 11.77 -1.04 13.91
C HIS A 237 12.69 -0.86 12.70
N SER A 238 12.84 0.42 12.32
CA SER A 238 13.97 0.92 11.54
C SER A 238 15.33 0.62 12.16
N TYR A 239 15.35 0.04 13.37
CA TYR A 239 16.51 -0.29 14.17
C TYR A 239 16.66 -1.81 14.26
N ASP A 240 17.91 -2.28 14.18
CA ASP A 240 18.29 -3.67 14.36
C ASP A 240 18.20 -4.10 15.84
N LEU A 241 18.40 -3.16 16.76
CA LEU A 241 18.42 -3.37 18.20
C LEU A 241 17.88 -2.12 18.92
N ILE A 242 16.98 -2.30 19.89
CA ILE A 242 16.48 -1.23 20.77
C ILE A 242 16.89 -1.55 22.19
N PHE A 243 17.63 -0.64 22.81
CA PHE A 243 18.04 -0.75 24.20
C PHE A 243 17.07 0.04 25.09
N ASP A 244 16.31 -0.68 25.90
CA ASP A 244 15.35 -0.16 26.88
C ASP A 244 16.07 -0.07 28.23
N GLU A 245 16.64 1.10 28.50
CA GLU A 245 17.45 1.34 29.70
C GLU A 245 16.59 1.25 30.98
N ILE A 246 15.31 1.65 30.90
CA ILE A 246 14.39 1.71 32.03
C ILE A 246 14.04 0.31 32.52
N ASN A 247 13.70 -0.59 31.60
CA ASN A 247 13.26 -1.93 31.95
C ASN A 247 14.39 -2.96 31.90
N HIS A 248 15.65 -2.53 31.77
CA HIS A 248 16.82 -3.41 31.66
C HIS A 248 16.66 -4.49 30.58
N ALA A 249 16.09 -4.10 29.44
CA ALA A 249 15.74 -5.02 28.36
C ALA A 249 16.32 -4.55 27.02
N VAL A 250 16.39 -5.48 26.08
CA VAL A 250 16.73 -5.18 24.69
C VAL A 250 15.72 -5.84 23.77
N VAL A 251 15.29 -5.14 22.73
CA VAL A 251 14.46 -5.71 21.67
C VAL A 251 15.32 -5.87 20.42
N GLU A 252 15.54 -7.10 19.98
CA GLU A 252 16.26 -7.40 18.75
C GLU A 252 15.28 -7.79 17.65
N LYS A 253 15.56 -7.36 16.41
CA LYS A 253 14.62 -7.48 15.29
C LYS A 253 14.09 -8.90 15.06
N LYS A 254 14.94 -9.92 15.20
CA LYS A 254 14.61 -11.35 14.97
C LYS A 254 14.32 -12.11 16.26
N LEU A 255 15.03 -11.81 17.36
CA LEU A 255 14.91 -12.53 18.63
C LEU A 255 13.79 -12.00 19.53
N GLY A 256 13.28 -10.79 19.28
CA GLY A 256 12.26 -10.15 20.09
C GLY A 256 12.83 -9.54 21.38
N ARG A 257 11.97 -9.38 22.40
CA ARG A 257 12.33 -8.78 23.70
C ARG A 257 13.14 -9.78 24.54
N ILE A 258 14.32 -9.34 24.97
CA ILE A 258 15.26 -10.05 25.83
C ILE A 258 15.40 -9.24 27.12
N ASP A 259 14.99 -9.84 28.23
CA ASP A 259 15.09 -9.26 29.57
C ASP A 259 16.36 -9.75 30.27
N PHE A 260 17.23 -8.82 30.69
CA PHE A 260 18.47 -9.18 31.37
C PHE A 260 18.25 -9.57 32.84
N LYS A 261 17.08 -9.30 33.43
CA LYS A 261 16.74 -9.59 34.82
C LYS A 261 17.84 -9.11 35.76
N ASN A 262 18.49 -10.03 36.48
CA ASN A 262 19.57 -9.74 37.43
C ASN A 262 20.98 -9.80 36.82
N GLN A 263 21.12 -9.81 35.48
CA GLN A 263 22.41 -9.90 34.79
C GLN A 263 23.03 -8.53 34.52
N PHE A 264 23.23 -7.73 35.57
CA PHE A 264 23.68 -6.33 35.49
C PHE A 264 24.99 -6.15 34.70
N ILE A 265 25.96 -7.04 34.86
CA ILE A 265 27.24 -6.98 34.13
C ILE A 265 27.03 -7.05 32.61
N LEU A 266 26.09 -7.87 32.13
CA LEU A 266 25.80 -7.98 30.70
C LEU A 266 25.09 -6.73 30.17
N LEU A 267 24.20 -6.18 30.97
CA LEU A 267 23.49 -4.94 30.66
C LEU A 267 24.46 -3.75 30.59
N ASP A 268 25.32 -3.58 31.60
CA ASP A 268 26.32 -2.51 31.66
C ASP A 268 27.31 -2.60 30.49
N LEU A 269 27.72 -3.83 30.16
CA LEU A 269 28.58 -4.08 29.02
C LEU A 269 27.89 -3.73 27.69
N LEU A 270 26.61 -4.09 27.52
CA LEU A 270 25.83 -3.72 26.34
C LEU A 270 25.60 -2.21 26.25
N LYS A 271 25.27 -1.55 27.37
CA LYS A 271 25.08 -0.10 27.45
C LYS A 271 26.32 0.65 26.96
N LEU A 272 27.49 0.25 27.43
CA LEU A 272 28.78 0.84 27.04
C LEU A 272 29.05 0.69 25.53
N PHE A 273 28.67 -0.44 24.94
CA PHE A 273 28.76 -0.66 23.49
C PHE A 273 27.77 0.16 22.67
N VAL A 274 26.52 0.25 23.13
CA VAL A 274 25.43 0.94 22.45
C VAL A 274 25.64 2.45 22.45
N GLN A 275 26.14 3.03 23.54
CA GLN A 275 26.39 4.46 23.68
C GLN A 275 27.48 4.99 22.72
N ASN A 276 28.50 4.18 22.40
CA ASN A 276 29.60 4.58 21.52
C ASN A 276 29.87 3.53 20.44
N GLN A 277 28.94 3.38 19.50
CA GLN A 277 29.09 2.44 18.38
C GLN A 277 30.32 2.73 17.53
N GLY A 278 31.04 1.68 17.16
CA GLY A 278 32.30 1.76 16.42
C GLY A 278 33.54 2.07 17.26
N ALA A 279 33.40 2.49 18.52
CA ALA A 279 34.53 2.70 19.41
C ALA A 279 35.09 1.36 19.91
N VAL A 280 36.42 1.20 19.86
CA VAL A 280 37.11 0.02 20.38
C VAL A 280 37.45 0.22 21.84
N TYR A 281 36.87 -0.61 22.70
CA TYR A 281 37.17 -0.62 24.13
C TYR A 281 38.23 -1.66 24.44
N SER A 282 39.30 -1.22 25.09
CA SER A 282 40.36 -2.13 25.55
C SER A 282 39.86 -3.04 26.66
N LYS A 283 40.50 -4.19 26.82
CA LYS A 283 40.18 -5.13 27.91
C LYS A 283 40.29 -4.49 29.30
N GLU A 284 41.33 -3.69 29.50
CA GLU A 284 41.56 -2.90 30.71
C GLU A 284 40.40 -1.95 30.97
N TYR A 285 40.01 -1.14 29.98
CA TYR A 285 38.89 -0.21 30.10
C TYR A 285 37.59 -0.92 30.47
N LEU A 286 37.29 -2.05 29.82
CA LEU A 286 36.09 -2.85 30.13
C LEU A 286 36.08 -3.30 31.59
N VAL A 287 37.23 -3.75 32.13
CA VAL A 287 37.34 -4.24 33.51
C VAL A 287 37.17 -3.11 34.52
N GLU A 288 37.78 -1.97 34.28
CA GLU A 288 37.67 -0.81 35.16
C GLU A 288 36.26 -0.20 35.15
N HIS A 289 35.57 -0.18 34.01
CA HIS A 289 34.29 0.51 33.88
C HIS A 289 33.07 -0.39 34.13
N VAL A 290 33.14 -1.68 33.74
CA VAL A 290 32.03 -2.63 33.93
C VAL A 290 32.18 -3.40 35.24
N TRP A 291 33.39 -3.85 35.57
CA TRP A 291 33.64 -4.64 36.79
C TRP A 291 34.14 -3.79 37.97
N ARG A 292 34.58 -2.55 37.74
CA ARG A 292 35.11 -1.64 38.78
C ARG A 292 36.28 -2.26 39.55
N GLN A 293 37.18 -2.92 38.82
CA GLN A 293 38.35 -3.62 39.37
C GLN A 293 39.62 -3.20 38.63
N PRO A 294 40.81 -3.24 39.29
CA PRO A 294 42.07 -3.06 38.59
C PRO A 294 42.30 -4.22 37.63
N TYR A 295 42.80 -3.91 36.43
CA TYR A 295 43.00 -4.91 35.40
C TYR A 295 44.18 -5.84 35.70
N ASP A 296 43.87 -7.13 35.80
CA ASP A 296 44.84 -8.23 35.88
C ASP A 296 44.61 -9.19 34.70
N PRO A 297 45.52 -9.26 33.71
CA PRO A 297 45.39 -10.14 32.55
C PRO A 297 45.19 -11.62 32.91
N ALA A 298 45.79 -12.11 34.00
CA ALA A 298 45.74 -13.53 34.35
C ALA A 298 44.33 -14.01 34.71
N VAL A 299 43.53 -13.11 35.29
CA VAL A 299 42.15 -13.40 35.73
C VAL A 299 41.13 -12.86 34.75
N HIS A 300 41.35 -11.64 34.25
CA HIS A 300 40.30 -10.89 33.56
C HIS A 300 40.17 -11.22 32.08
N ASP A 301 41.23 -11.70 31.42
CA ASP A 301 41.14 -12.07 30.00
C ASP A 301 40.05 -13.12 29.75
N ASN A 302 40.04 -14.18 30.58
CA ASN A 302 39.03 -15.22 30.50
C ASN A 302 37.65 -14.70 30.91
N LYS A 303 37.58 -13.87 31.96
CA LYS A 303 36.33 -13.28 32.44
C LYS A 303 35.64 -12.41 31.38
N ILE A 304 36.39 -11.59 30.66
CA ILE A 304 35.90 -10.78 29.54
C ILE A 304 35.42 -11.70 28.42
N TYR A 305 36.24 -12.67 28.02
CA TYR A 305 35.90 -13.60 26.94
C TYR A 305 34.59 -14.35 27.20
N VAL A 306 34.43 -14.92 28.41
CA VAL A 306 33.21 -15.64 28.82
C VAL A 306 32.00 -14.71 28.86
N THR A 307 32.16 -13.48 29.34
CA THR A 307 31.06 -12.50 29.41
C THR A 307 30.61 -12.05 28.02
N ILE A 308 31.55 -11.72 27.12
CA ILE A 308 31.23 -11.38 25.72
C ILE A 308 30.54 -12.55 25.01
N LYS A 309 31.01 -13.78 25.24
CA LYS A 309 30.39 -15.00 24.71
C LYS A 309 28.95 -15.14 25.19
N ARG A 310 28.66 -14.88 26.46
CA ARG A 310 27.29 -14.89 27.00
C ARG A 310 26.43 -13.79 26.41
N LEU A 311 26.95 -12.56 26.31
CA LEU A 311 26.22 -11.44 25.72
C LEU A 311 25.82 -11.74 24.27
N ARG A 312 26.75 -12.23 23.45
CA ARG A 312 26.48 -12.61 22.07
C ARG A 312 25.39 -13.67 21.94
N LYS A 313 25.40 -14.69 22.81
CA LYS A 313 24.34 -15.73 22.81
C LYS A 313 22.94 -15.17 23.06
N LEU A 314 22.84 -14.03 23.74
CA LEU A 314 21.56 -13.40 24.03
C LEU A 314 21.10 -12.50 22.89
N ILE A 315 22.00 -11.68 22.33
CA ILE A 315 21.61 -10.58 21.43
C ILE A 315 21.91 -10.84 19.95
N GLU A 316 22.74 -11.82 19.60
CA GLU A 316 23.10 -12.09 18.21
C GLU A 316 22.09 -13.06 17.58
N PRO A 317 21.49 -12.74 16.41
CA PRO A 317 20.58 -13.65 15.73
C PRO A 317 21.22 -14.99 15.34
N ASP A 318 22.52 -14.96 15.04
CA ASP A 318 23.36 -16.12 14.80
C ASP A 318 24.64 -15.94 15.64
N TYR A 319 24.84 -16.83 16.60
CA TYR A 319 25.98 -16.78 17.51
C TYR A 319 27.32 -17.03 16.80
N GLU A 320 27.35 -17.90 15.79
CA GLU A 320 28.58 -18.23 15.04
C GLU A 320 28.95 -17.13 14.05
N LYS A 321 27.97 -16.31 13.64
CA LYS A 321 28.13 -15.17 12.74
C LYS A 321 27.63 -13.88 13.40
N PRO A 322 28.41 -13.32 14.35
CA PRO A 322 27.99 -12.14 15.10
C PRO A 322 27.79 -10.92 14.19
N LYS A 323 26.69 -10.21 14.40
CA LYS A 323 26.28 -8.99 13.70
C LYS A 323 26.60 -7.73 14.51
N TYR A 324 26.53 -7.79 15.83
CA TYR A 324 26.59 -6.63 16.71
C TYR A 324 27.96 -6.41 17.34
N ILE A 325 28.52 -7.42 18.02
CA ILE A 325 29.77 -7.25 18.79
C ILE A 325 30.92 -7.94 18.09
N PHE A 326 32.02 -7.23 17.84
CA PHE A 326 33.21 -7.72 17.14
C PHE A 326 34.47 -7.65 18.02
N ARG A 327 35.46 -8.51 17.69
CA ARG A 327 36.77 -8.53 18.34
C ARG A 327 37.74 -7.63 17.58
N ALA A 328 38.49 -6.81 18.30
CA ALA A 328 39.63 -6.04 17.80
C ALA A 328 40.95 -6.58 18.39
N LYS A 329 42.10 -6.04 17.96
CA LYS A 329 43.44 -6.49 18.40
C LYS A 329 43.60 -6.52 19.93
N ASN A 330 43.14 -5.47 20.62
CA ASN A 330 43.29 -5.30 22.06
C ASN A 330 41.96 -5.18 22.83
N GLY A 331 40.84 -5.62 22.23
CA GLY A 331 39.53 -5.32 22.81
C GLY A 331 38.33 -5.74 21.96
N TYR A 332 37.21 -5.04 22.19
CA TYR A 332 35.92 -5.32 21.54
C TYR A 332 35.22 -4.02 21.15
N TYR A 333 34.34 -4.09 20.16
CA TYR A 333 33.55 -2.95 19.70
C TYR A 333 32.19 -3.39 19.17
N MET A 334 31.24 -2.44 19.11
CA MET A 334 29.95 -2.64 18.45
C MET A 334 30.00 -2.16 17.00
N ASN A 335 29.36 -2.90 16.11
CA ASN A 335 29.25 -2.58 14.69
C ASN A 335 28.61 -1.20 14.47
N LYS A 336 29.33 -0.30 13.80
CA LYS A 336 28.82 1.04 13.46
C LYS A 336 27.67 1.01 12.44
N ALA A 337 27.56 -0.06 11.64
CA ALA A 337 26.50 -0.19 10.66
C ALA A 337 25.18 -0.73 11.26
N ALA A 338 25.20 -1.23 12.50
CA ALA A 338 23.99 -1.65 13.18
C ALA A 338 23.17 -0.42 13.55
N ARG A 339 21.88 -0.40 13.19
CA ARG A 339 20.99 0.70 13.55
C ARG A 339 20.47 0.45 14.95
N VAL A 340 20.95 1.20 15.95
CA VAL A 340 20.54 1.03 17.34
C VAL A 340 19.77 2.25 17.84
N HIS A 341 18.69 2.03 18.58
CA HIS A 341 17.98 3.07 19.31
C HIS A 341 18.13 2.87 20.82
N VAL A 342 18.30 3.96 21.56
CA VAL A 342 18.39 3.96 23.03
C VAL A 342 17.20 4.74 23.55
N GLU A 343 16.30 4.05 24.27
CA GLU A 343 15.18 4.72 24.93
C GLU A 343 15.71 5.36 26.22
N GLN A 344 15.85 6.69 26.19
CA GLN A 344 16.21 7.49 27.35
C GLN A 344 14.95 8.19 27.89
N SER A 345 14.83 8.26 29.22
CA SER A 345 13.78 9.03 29.89
C SER A 345 13.93 10.53 29.57
N LEU A 346 12.84 11.17 29.13
CA LEU A 346 12.68 12.63 29.16
C LEU A 346 12.63 13.16 30.59
#